data_AF-A0A816BJL1-F1
#
_entry.id   AF-A0A816BJL1-F1
#
_cell.length_a   1.000
_cell.length_b   1.000
_cell.length_c   1.000
_cell.angle_alpha   90.00
_cell.angle_beta   90.00
_cell.angle_gamma   90.00
#
_symmetry.space_group_name_H-M   'P 1'
#
loop_
_entity.id
_entity.type
_entity.pdbx_description
1 polymer ?
#
loop_
_entity_poly.entity_id
_entity_poly.type
_entity_poly.pdbx_seq_one_letter_code
_entity_poly.pdbx_strand_id
1 'polypeptide(L)'
;NTCTTESNENDCYVKDNDSGNDNGNIVTPWKVNRISRLGVDYDKVIAKFGSTRLSHDLIKKIETTIQQPVHYFIRRGIFFSHRDLEQILTAYEQNKPFYLYTGRGPPSEAMHLGHLVPFIMT
;
A
#
# COMPACT_ATOMS: atom_id res chain seq x y z
N ASN A 1 -30.49 -11.26 18.05
CA ASN A 1 -31.69 -10.39 18.13
C ASN A 1 -31.42 -9.23 19.06
N THR A 2 -30.94 -8.12 18.49
CA THR A 2 -31.49 -6.75 18.61
C THR A 2 -30.49 -5.84 17.90
N CYS A 3 -30.92 -5.32 16.74
CA CYS A 3 -30.24 -4.26 16.02
C CYS A 3 -30.88 -2.94 16.46
N THR A 4 -30.08 -1.93 16.77
CA THR A 4 -30.55 -0.53 16.84
C THR A 4 -29.58 0.33 16.03
N THR A 5 -30.17 1.19 15.21
CA THR A 5 -29.61 1.97 14.11
C THR A 5 -28.94 3.28 14.55
N GLU A 6 -27.87 3.63 13.81
CA GLU A 6 -27.39 4.98 13.43
C GLU A 6 -26.70 5.90 14.46
N SER A 7 -25.37 6.09 14.29
CA SER A 7 -24.71 7.39 14.04
C SER A 7 -23.19 7.22 13.84
N ASN A 8 -22.61 7.96 12.88
CA ASN A 8 -21.17 8.09 12.57
C ASN A 8 -20.30 8.42 13.79
N GLU A 9 -19.12 7.78 13.91
CA GLU A 9 -17.96 8.34 14.61
C GLU A 9 -16.66 7.66 14.12
N ASN A 10 -15.78 8.47 13.52
CA ASN A 10 -14.35 8.19 13.42
C ASN A 10 -13.76 8.31 14.82
N ASP A 11 -13.41 7.21 15.48
CA ASP A 11 -12.16 7.05 16.26
C ASP A 11 -12.07 5.61 16.80
N CYS A 12 -10.88 5.22 17.27
CA CYS A 12 -10.58 3.99 18.02
C CYS A 12 -10.15 2.77 17.19
N TYR A 13 -8.95 2.80 16.59
CA TYR A 13 -8.17 1.55 16.52
C TYR A 13 -7.41 1.38 17.83
N VAL A 14 -7.84 0.36 18.57
CA VAL A 14 -7.31 -0.08 19.87
C VAL A 14 -5.84 -0.50 19.73
N LYS A 15 -5.03 -0.10 20.71
CA LYS A 15 -3.64 -0.53 20.89
C LYS A 15 -3.61 -2.01 21.26
N ASP A 16 -2.89 -2.83 20.49
CA ASP A 16 -2.39 -4.10 20.98
C ASP A 16 -0.90 -4.00 21.29
N ASN A 17 -0.60 -4.12 22.60
CA ASN A 17 0.72 -4.46 23.11
C ASN A 17 0.97 -5.95 22.80
N ASP A 18 1.69 -6.27 21.73
CA ASP A 18 2.11 -7.66 21.53
C ASP A 18 3.49 -7.92 22.16
N SER A 19 3.44 -8.74 23.19
CA SER A 19 4.56 -9.21 23.99
C SER A 19 5.00 -10.56 23.40
N GLY A 20 6.08 -10.56 22.61
CA GLY A 20 6.96 -11.71 22.40
C GLY A 20 6.32 -13.06 22.04
N ASN A 21 6.00 -13.26 20.76
CA ASN A 21 6.24 -14.52 20.04
C ASN A 21 6.16 -14.26 18.51
N ASP A 22 7.24 -13.79 17.88
CA ASP A 22 7.22 -13.30 16.49
C ASP A 22 7.15 -14.45 15.47
N ASN A 23 6.00 -15.13 15.44
CA ASN A 23 5.53 -16.01 14.38
C ASN A 23 4.86 -15.17 13.27
N GLY A 24 5.50 -14.08 12.86
CA GLY A 24 5.03 -13.14 11.83
C GLY A 24 5.72 -13.30 10.47
N ASN A 25 5.12 -12.76 9.41
CA ASN A 25 5.79 -12.70 8.11
C ASN A 25 7.08 -11.86 8.21
N ILE A 26 8.16 -12.32 7.59
CA ILE A 26 9.42 -11.59 7.51
C ILE A 26 9.44 -10.85 6.18
N VAL A 27 9.51 -9.53 6.23
CA VAL A 27 9.64 -8.68 5.04
C VAL A 27 10.80 -7.72 5.29
N THR A 28 11.85 -7.87 4.50
CA THR A 28 13.07 -7.05 4.53
C THR A 28 13.52 -6.80 3.08
N PRO A 29 14.43 -5.83 2.83
CA PRO A 29 14.95 -5.58 1.49
C PRO A 29 15.62 -6.80 0.80
N TRP A 30 16.08 -7.78 1.58
CA TRP A 30 16.80 -8.96 1.06
C TRP A 30 15.99 -10.25 1.14
N LYS A 31 14.98 -10.32 2.01
CA LYS A 31 14.25 -11.55 2.30
C LYS A 31 12.78 -11.27 2.55
N VAL A 32 11.94 -12.03 1.84
CA VAL A 32 10.51 -12.17 2.12
C VAL A 32 10.24 -13.62 2.50
N ASN A 33 9.72 -13.86 3.69
CA ASN A 33 9.27 -15.17 4.15
C ASN A 33 7.83 -15.09 4.65
N ARG A 34 7.02 -16.06 4.22
CA ARG A 34 5.61 -16.17 4.61
C ARG A 34 5.41 -17.39 5.49
N ILE A 35 4.49 -17.27 6.45
CA ILE A 35 4.12 -18.40 7.31
C ILE A 35 2.91 -19.13 6.75
N SER A 36 1.99 -18.39 6.13
CA SER A 36 0.78 -18.94 5.51
C SER A 36 1.03 -19.38 4.07
N ARG A 37 0.37 -20.46 3.66
CA ARG A 37 0.31 -20.86 2.23
C ARG A 37 -0.43 -19.83 1.38
N LEU A 38 -1.33 -19.04 1.98
CA LEU A 38 -2.12 -18.01 1.30
C LEU A 38 -1.30 -16.78 0.88
N GLY A 39 -0.06 -16.65 1.36
CA GLY A 39 0.80 -15.49 1.05
C GLY A 39 1.16 -14.68 2.27
N VAL A 40 1.66 -13.47 2.00
CA VAL A 40 1.94 -12.46 3.02
C VAL A 40 0.63 -11.80 3.43
N ASP A 41 0.45 -11.62 4.73
CA ASP A 41 -0.63 -10.82 5.30
C ASP A 41 -0.25 -9.33 5.18
N TYR A 42 -0.79 -8.68 4.16
CA TYR A 42 -0.44 -7.30 3.84
C TYR A 42 -0.99 -6.28 4.84
N ASP A 43 -2.08 -6.58 5.55
CA ASP A 43 -2.61 -5.69 6.59
C ASP A 43 -1.67 -5.63 7.79
N LYS A 44 -1.09 -6.77 8.19
CA LYS A 44 0.00 -6.80 9.19
C LYS A 44 1.24 -6.07 8.72
N VAL A 45 1.58 -6.15 7.43
CA VAL A 45 2.72 -5.42 6.86
C VAL A 45 2.48 -3.90 6.93
N ILE A 46 1.28 -3.43 6.56
CA ILE A 46 0.91 -2.01 6.68
C ILE A 46 1.08 -1.53 8.12
N ALA A 47 0.51 -2.25 9.08
CA ALA A 47 0.60 -1.91 10.50
C ALA A 47 2.05 -1.90 11.00
N LYS A 48 2.84 -2.94 10.68
CA LYS A 48 4.24 -3.08 11.10
C LYS A 48 5.13 -1.95 10.57
N PHE A 49 4.94 -1.55 9.30
CA PHE A 49 5.73 -0.47 8.73
C PHE A 49 5.12 0.91 9.01
N GLY A 50 3.87 1.00 9.44
CA GLY A 50 3.18 2.27 9.66
C GLY A 50 2.90 3.02 8.36
N SER A 51 2.59 2.31 7.26
CA SER A 51 2.09 2.91 6.02
C SER A 51 0.57 3.03 6.06
N THR A 52 -0.02 3.65 5.04
CA THR A 52 -1.47 3.79 4.92
C THR A 52 -1.99 2.90 3.79
N ARG A 53 -3.12 2.22 4.02
CA ARG A 53 -3.82 1.44 2.99
C ARG A 53 -4.31 2.39 1.88
N LEU A 54 -4.15 2.00 0.62
CA LEU A 54 -4.84 2.67 -0.48
C LEU A 54 -6.34 2.40 -0.38
N SER A 55 -7.10 3.38 0.11
CA SER A 55 -8.55 3.29 0.26
C SER A 55 -9.28 3.47 -1.07
N HIS A 56 -10.53 3.01 -1.15
CA HIS A 56 -11.37 3.19 -2.33
C HIS A 56 -11.60 4.68 -2.64
N ASP A 57 -11.77 5.51 -1.60
CA ASP A 57 -11.94 6.95 -1.75
C ASP A 57 -10.69 7.63 -2.31
N LEU A 58 -9.50 7.21 -1.87
CA LEU A 58 -8.25 7.73 -2.41
C LEU A 58 -8.04 7.27 -3.85
N ILE A 59 -8.40 6.02 -4.20
CA ILE A 59 -8.36 5.54 -5.58
C ILE A 59 -9.29 6.38 -6.47
N LYS A 60 -10.50 6.67 -6.01
CA LYS A 60 -11.43 7.55 -6.72
C LYS A 60 -10.87 8.96 -6.87
N LYS A 61 -10.21 9.50 -5.83
CA LYS A 61 -9.53 10.80 -5.90
C LYS A 61 -8.45 10.80 -6.99
N ILE A 62 -7.59 9.77 -7.03
CA ILE A 62 -6.57 9.63 -8.09
C ILE A 62 -7.23 9.71 -9.46
N GLU A 63 -8.28 8.91 -9.71
CA GLU A 63 -8.99 8.88 -10.99
C GLU A 63 -9.53 10.25 -11.40
N THR A 64 -10.16 10.96 -10.47
CA THR A 64 -10.71 12.29 -10.72
C THR A 64 -9.62 13.34 -10.94
N THR A 65 -8.51 13.26 -10.20
CA THR A 65 -7.40 14.22 -10.30
C THR A 65 -6.66 14.06 -11.63
N ILE A 66 -6.40 12.83 -12.09
CA ILE A 66 -5.66 12.57 -13.35
C ILE A 66 -6.55 12.52 -14.60
N GLN A 67 -7.88 12.44 -14.43
CA GLN A 67 -8.87 12.33 -15.51
C GLN A 67 -8.64 11.13 -16.44
N GLN A 68 -8.11 10.04 -15.89
CA GLN A 68 -7.83 8.80 -16.60
C GLN A 68 -8.11 7.59 -15.70
N PRO A 69 -8.48 6.43 -16.26
CA PRO A 69 -8.69 5.22 -15.48
C PRO A 69 -7.45 4.83 -14.68
N VAL A 70 -7.59 4.66 -13.36
CA VAL A 70 -6.47 4.30 -12.47
C VAL A 70 -5.86 2.97 -12.88
N HIS A 71 -4.54 2.85 -12.97
CA HIS A 71 -3.87 1.62 -13.42
C HIS A 71 -4.38 0.35 -12.70
N TYR A 72 -4.50 -0.75 -13.42
CA TYR A 72 -5.12 -1.98 -12.90
C TYR A 72 -4.34 -2.60 -11.73
N PHE A 73 -3.05 -2.29 -11.56
CA PHE A 73 -2.28 -2.71 -10.39
C PHE A 73 -2.79 -2.08 -9.08
N ILE A 74 -3.29 -0.85 -9.12
CA ILE A 74 -3.92 -0.23 -7.95
C ILE A 74 -5.33 -0.81 -7.75
N ARG A 75 -6.13 -0.89 -8.83
CA ARG A 75 -7.52 -1.42 -8.76
C ARG A 75 -7.59 -2.87 -8.27
N ARG A 76 -6.56 -3.67 -8.53
CA ARG A 76 -6.46 -5.08 -8.08
C ARG A 76 -5.71 -5.25 -6.75
N GLY A 77 -5.28 -4.17 -6.11
CA GLY A 77 -4.55 -4.22 -4.84
C GLY A 77 -3.14 -4.81 -4.92
N ILE A 78 -2.48 -4.75 -6.09
CA ILE A 78 -1.06 -5.10 -6.22
C ILE A 78 -0.20 -4.01 -5.61
N PHE A 79 -0.52 -2.74 -5.92
CA PHE A 79 -0.09 -1.60 -5.12
C PHE A 79 -1.20 -1.32 -4.11
N PHE A 80 -0.93 -1.58 -2.83
CA PHE A 80 -1.96 -1.64 -1.78
C PHE A 80 -1.75 -0.64 -0.64
N SER A 81 -0.57 -0.01 -0.55
CA SER A 81 -0.26 0.97 0.49
C SER A 81 0.56 2.12 -0.05
N HIS A 82 0.56 3.24 0.67
CA HIS A 82 1.27 4.46 0.32
C HIS A 82 1.77 5.20 1.56
N ARG A 83 2.58 6.24 1.32
CA ARG A 83 2.88 7.33 2.27
C ARG A 83 2.71 8.64 1.52
N ASP A 84 2.02 9.60 2.10
CA ASP A 84 1.90 10.98 1.59
C ASP A 84 1.38 11.15 0.15
N LEU A 85 0.72 10.13 -0.43
CA LEU A 85 0.13 10.23 -1.76
C LEU A 85 -0.88 11.38 -1.88
N GLU A 86 -1.64 11.66 -0.82
CA GLU A 86 -2.55 12.81 -0.78
C GLU A 86 -1.83 14.15 -0.94
N GLN A 87 -0.60 14.27 -0.41
CA GLN A 87 0.22 15.47 -0.57
C GLN A 87 0.66 15.63 -2.03
N ILE A 88 1.02 14.52 -2.69
CA ILE A 88 1.37 14.52 -4.12
C ILE A 88 0.16 14.89 -4.99
N LEU A 89 -1.03 14.35 -4.71
CA LEU A 89 -2.25 14.72 -5.42
C LEU A 89 -2.57 16.21 -5.24
N THR A 90 -2.42 16.73 -4.02
CA THR A 90 -2.61 18.16 -3.73
C THR A 90 -1.59 19.03 -4.47
N ALA A 91 -0.33 18.60 -4.51
CA ALA A 91 0.72 19.31 -5.26
C ALA A 91 0.41 19.33 -6.76
N TYR A 92 -0.05 18.21 -7.32
CA TYR A 92 -0.47 18.10 -8.72
C TYR A 92 -1.65 19.04 -9.03
N GLU A 93 -2.69 19.05 -8.20
CA GLU A 93 -3.84 19.95 -8.34
C GLU A 93 -3.44 21.44 -8.28
N GLN A 94 -2.38 21.76 -7.53
CA GLN A 94 -1.81 23.11 -7.42
C GLN A 94 -0.80 23.44 -8.53
N ASN A 95 -0.62 22.58 -9.53
CA ASN A 95 0.39 22.71 -10.59
C ASN A 95 1.83 22.83 -10.04
N LYS A 96 2.12 22.23 -8.88
CA LYS A 96 3.46 22.16 -8.32
C LYS A 96 4.21 20.97 -8.90
N PRO A 97 5.47 21.13 -9.32
CA PRO A 97 6.24 20.04 -9.89
C PRO A 97 6.63 19.02 -8.81
N PHE A 98 6.65 17.75 -9.21
CA PHE A 98 7.28 16.64 -8.48
C PHE A 98 7.90 15.68 -9.49
N TYR A 99 8.71 14.73 -9.01
CA TYR A 99 9.38 13.74 -9.85
C TYR A 99 9.10 12.32 -9.34
N LEU A 100 9.18 11.36 -10.26
CA LEU A 100 9.13 9.94 -9.93
C LEU A 100 10.57 9.44 -9.75
N TYR A 101 10.77 8.60 -8.73
CA TYR A 101 12.06 7.97 -8.47
C TYR A 101 11.85 6.50 -8.12
N THR A 102 12.45 5.63 -8.93
CA THR A 102 12.52 4.19 -8.70
C THR A 102 13.92 3.71 -9.06
N GLY A 103 14.29 2.52 -8.60
CA GLY A 103 15.64 2.01 -8.78
C GLY A 103 15.69 0.49 -8.78
N ARG A 104 16.85 -0.01 -9.19
CA ARG A 104 17.16 -1.44 -9.20
C ARG A 104 18.57 -1.65 -8.67
N GLY A 105 18.70 -2.51 -7.66
CA GLY A 105 20.01 -2.96 -7.19
C GLY A 105 20.75 -3.75 -8.29
N PRO A 106 22.08 -3.64 -8.40
CA PRO A 106 22.88 -4.31 -9.44
C PRO A 106 22.67 -5.83 -9.38
N PRO A 107 22.47 -6.52 -10.52
CA PRO A 107 22.07 -7.92 -10.51
C PRO A 107 23.25 -8.86 -10.19
N SER A 108 22.99 -9.93 -9.43
CA SER A 108 23.92 -11.05 -9.29
C SER A 108 23.78 -12.10 -10.39
N GLU A 109 22.59 -12.28 -11.00
CA GLU A 109 22.37 -13.06 -12.24
C GLU A 109 20.88 -12.97 -12.66
N ALA A 110 20.61 -12.37 -13.83
CA ALA A 110 19.33 -12.28 -14.56
C ALA A 110 18.12 -11.51 -13.95
N MET A 111 17.31 -10.91 -14.84
CA MET A 111 15.99 -10.33 -14.54
C MET A 111 14.89 -11.38 -14.75
N HIS A 112 13.93 -11.46 -13.84
CA HIS A 112 12.67 -12.19 -14.02
C HIS A 112 11.45 -11.26 -14.11
N LEU A 113 10.29 -11.79 -14.52
CA LEU A 113 9.04 -11.03 -14.71
C LEU A 113 8.61 -10.19 -13.50
N GLY A 114 8.88 -10.67 -12.28
CA GLY A 114 8.58 -9.91 -11.05
C GLY A 114 9.25 -8.52 -11.01
N HIS A 115 10.38 -8.30 -11.68
CA HIS A 115 11.00 -6.98 -11.74
C HIS A 115 10.19 -5.98 -12.56
N LEU A 116 9.33 -6.42 -13.48
CA LEU A 116 8.55 -5.53 -14.33
C LEU A 116 7.43 -4.80 -13.56
N VAL A 117 6.96 -5.35 -12.43
CA VAL A 117 5.85 -4.78 -11.66
C VAL A 117 6.09 -3.31 -11.24
N PRO A 118 7.21 -2.95 -10.58
CA PRO A 118 7.51 -1.55 -10.27
C PRO A 118 7.74 -0.70 -11.52
N PHE A 119 8.38 -1.24 -12.56
CA PHE A 119 8.70 -0.47 -13.77
C PHE A 119 7.49 -0.19 -14.68
N ILE A 120 6.49 -1.06 -14.71
CA ILE A 120 5.24 -0.82 -15.46
C ILE A 120 4.40 0.26 -14.77
N MET A 121 4.48 0.37 -13.43
CA MET A 121 3.70 1.33 -12.67
C MET A 121 4.31 2.75 -12.67
N THR A 122 5.64 2.83 -12.80
CA THR A 122 6.38 4.09 -12.81
C THR A 122 6.23 4.77 -14.16
#